data_AF-A0A523TV09-F1
#
_entry.id   AF-A0A523TV09-F1
#
_cell.length_a   1.000
_cell.length_b   1.000
_cell.length_c   1.000
_cell.angle_alpha   90.00
_cell.angle_beta   90.00
_cell.angle_gamma   90.00
#
_symmetry.space_group_name_H-M   'P 1'
#
loop_
_entity.id
_entity.type
_entity.pdbx_description
1 polymer ?
#
loop_
_entity_poly.entity_id
_entity_poly.type
_entity_poly.pdbx_seq_one_letter_code
_entity_poly.pdbx_strand_id
1 'polypeptide(L)'
;MRITFYTLLILMLFPAFGEKADIAAPPAAALAGEKENTDKNGKEPAENPPVMSFWGIDGHPWPKHKDFDYLGKFKEIGVTSYGVEFVNWKLAVPKEKVAVRGPGAYHWGNTDRHIKAIEAHNGIALITLWCISGWATKIPGKEAPPKNEKCWKYWRDFVEALVERYDRDGKDDMPGLKYAHLHYQVQGEAHWKGTVEEYIKLLEQAYKSVKKANKNAKVLYSSFNLGDIFDNNPTVKTVEKMGRESDSFSVKLLRGILKHPELFDIAPTQLNFDYTGIPTRVKWLRSRTDKPIWFVDARAAYNLNHHTTLPKKERNPRYRIDNLPEPVRKVIKKHPKWPKFDEEKIIVKILQHGSKLKGITPDDYRILKKWWEKDKAEFAFKKSVIAAGMGVKHIYSQWTLELSLKPCIPDTAWAACGLLSDGVPGDEMPKGTPRPVYWAFDQFNKKLGNFKSAEIIRPRRSRLEGGKSLYYEIWLIKFTVNGKPIHVVWCDGGRTAADLSLDLPTGIFKTTGIVTELDKNHKPVYPPAKIVPTNAILMDRTPRFIEPTIR
;
A
#
# COMPACT_ATOMS: atom_id res chain seq x y z
N MET A 1 -30.80 26.09 46.04
CA MET A 1 -29.75 25.17 45.54
C MET A 1 -30.42 23.84 45.20
N ARG A 2 -30.64 23.55 43.91
CA ARG A 2 -31.30 22.33 43.40
C ARG A 2 -30.22 21.44 42.77
N ILE A 3 -30.06 20.22 43.26
CA ILE A 3 -29.28 19.16 42.61
C ILE A 3 -30.27 18.04 42.27
N THR A 4 -30.48 17.84 40.97
CA THR A 4 -31.42 16.87 40.42
C THR A 4 -30.69 15.55 40.17
N PHE A 5 -31.23 14.48 40.75
CA PHE A 5 -30.96 13.08 40.46
C PHE A 5 -31.31 12.74 39.00
N TYR A 6 -30.37 12.19 38.24
CA TYR A 6 -30.68 11.27 37.13
C TYR A 6 -29.53 10.26 36.98
N THR A 7 -29.71 9.08 37.57
CA THR A 7 -28.95 7.87 37.23
C THR A 7 -29.90 6.70 37.41
N LEU A 8 -30.64 6.36 36.37
CA LEU A 8 -31.14 5.01 36.12
C LEU A 8 -31.74 4.96 34.71
N LEU A 9 -31.58 3.82 34.03
CA LEU A 9 -32.27 3.39 32.81
C LEU A 9 -31.63 3.67 31.43
N ILE A 10 -30.42 3.13 31.19
CA ILE A 10 -30.06 2.56 29.86
C ILE A 10 -29.24 1.28 30.11
N LEU A 11 -29.95 0.21 30.48
CA LEU A 11 -29.41 -1.15 30.57
C LEU A 11 -30.51 -2.09 30.06
N MET A 12 -30.65 -2.19 28.74
CA MET A 12 -31.29 -3.30 28.03
C MET A 12 -31.17 -3.04 26.52
N LEU A 13 -30.81 -4.09 25.76
CA LEU A 13 -30.58 -4.15 24.31
C LEU A 13 -29.13 -3.94 23.81
N PHE A 14 -28.21 -4.79 24.27
CA PHE A 14 -27.13 -5.26 23.40
C PHE A 14 -27.00 -6.79 23.56
N PRO A 15 -27.01 -7.59 22.48
CA PRO A 15 -26.69 -9.00 22.60
C PRO A 15 -25.24 -9.14 23.02
N ALA A 16 -24.99 -9.91 24.07
CA ALA A 16 -23.67 -10.37 24.45
C ALA A 16 -23.12 -11.24 23.31
N PHE A 17 -22.23 -10.67 22.48
CA PHE A 17 -21.43 -11.46 21.55
C PHE A 17 -20.36 -12.20 22.35
N GLY A 18 -20.53 -13.52 22.49
CA GLY A 18 -19.57 -14.41 23.12
C GLY A 18 -18.22 -14.42 22.39
N GLU A 19 -17.14 -14.20 23.16
CA GLU A 19 -15.73 -14.18 22.73
C GLU A 19 -15.16 -15.58 22.41
N LYS A 20 -15.79 -16.34 21.51
CA LYS A 20 -15.21 -17.57 20.94
C LYS A 20 -15.58 -17.77 19.46
N ALA A 21 -15.36 -16.74 18.64
CA ALA A 21 -15.25 -16.94 17.20
C ALA A 21 -13.77 -16.93 16.83
N ASP A 22 -13.16 -18.11 16.73
CA ASP A 22 -12.06 -18.31 15.80
C ASP A 22 -12.64 -18.05 14.40
N ILE A 23 -12.60 -16.78 13.99
CA ILE A 23 -12.95 -16.39 12.63
C ILE A 23 -11.83 -16.97 11.76
N ALA A 24 -12.03 -18.21 11.29
CA ALA A 24 -11.27 -18.77 10.20
C ALA A 24 -11.26 -17.72 9.08
N ALA A 25 -10.08 -17.38 8.58
CA ALA A 25 -9.99 -16.50 7.44
C ALA A 25 -10.86 -17.11 6.33
N PRO A 26 -11.83 -16.37 5.76
CA PRO A 26 -12.61 -16.90 4.65
C PRO A 26 -11.62 -17.33 3.56
N PRO A 27 -11.87 -18.46 2.88
CA PRO A 27 -10.96 -18.94 1.85
C PRO A 27 -10.68 -17.80 0.89
N ALA A 28 -9.40 -17.49 0.67
CA ALA A 28 -8.98 -16.48 -0.28
C ALA A 28 -9.67 -16.78 -1.61
N ALA A 29 -10.70 -16.00 -1.96
CA ALA A 29 -11.35 -16.13 -3.26
C ALA A 29 -10.25 -16.05 -4.30
N ALA A 30 -10.13 -17.06 -5.17
CA ALA A 30 -9.14 -17.03 -6.23
C ALA A 30 -9.25 -15.70 -7.00
N LEU A 31 -8.16 -15.24 -7.61
CA LEU A 31 -8.25 -14.37 -8.79
C LEU A 31 -8.98 -15.19 -9.86
N ALA A 32 -10.30 -15.34 -9.73
CA ALA A 32 -11.11 -16.07 -10.69
C ALA A 32 -11.12 -15.22 -11.96
N GLY A 33 -10.57 -15.79 -13.04
CA GLY A 33 -10.46 -15.13 -14.32
C GLY A 33 -11.77 -14.46 -14.71
N GLU A 34 -11.68 -13.19 -15.08
CA GLU A 34 -12.78 -12.48 -15.72
C GLU A 34 -13.18 -13.27 -16.98
N LYS A 35 -14.48 -13.55 -17.11
CA LYS A 35 -15.00 -14.32 -18.25
C LYS A 35 -14.71 -13.56 -19.54
N GLU A 36 -14.13 -14.26 -20.51
CA GLU A 36 -13.86 -13.76 -21.87
C GLU A 36 -15.16 -13.26 -22.52
N ASN A 37 -15.10 -12.05 -23.08
CA ASN A 37 -16.22 -11.42 -23.76
C ASN A 37 -16.02 -11.61 -25.27
N THR A 38 -16.70 -12.57 -25.88
CA THR A 38 -16.64 -12.79 -27.34
C THR A 38 -17.57 -11.81 -28.05
N ASP A 39 -17.00 -10.85 -28.79
CA ASP A 39 -17.73 -9.99 -29.73
C ASP A 39 -18.23 -10.82 -30.93
N LYS A 40 -19.50 -10.61 -31.30
CA LYS A 40 -20.19 -11.29 -32.43
C LYS A 40 -19.98 -10.60 -33.79
N ASN A 41 -19.24 -9.50 -33.87
CA ASN A 41 -19.20 -8.63 -35.05
C ASN A 41 -17.97 -8.77 -35.97
N GLY A 42 -17.14 -9.80 -35.80
CA GLY A 42 -16.05 -10.10 -36.75
C GLY A 42 -14.92 -9.05 -36.81
N LYS A 43 -14.86 -8.12 -35.84
CA LYS A 43 -13.64 -7.34 -35.58
C LYS A 43 -12.62 -8.27 -34.93
N GLU A 44 -11.33 -8.06 -35.22
CA GLU A 44 -10.25 -8.74 -34.50
C GLU A 44 -10.54 -8.67 -32.99
N PRO A 45 -10.47 -9.79 -32.27
CA PRO A 45 -10.81 -9.81 -30.86
C PRO A 45 -9.93 -8.79 -30.16
N ALA A 46 -10.58 -7.85 -29.48
CA ALA A 46 -9.93 -6.87 -28.65
C ALA A 46 -8.91 -7.59 -27.75
N GLU A 47 -7.62 -7.20 -27.81
CA GLU A 47 -6.61 -7.81 -26.94
C GLU A 47 -7.14 -7.85 -25.49
N ASN A 48 -7.11 -9.04 -24.88
CA ASN A 48 -7.52 -9.20 -23.50
C ASN A 48 -6.67 -8.26 -22.62
N PRO A 49 -7.30 -7.46 -21.73
CA PRO A 49 -6.55 -6.60 -20.85
C PRO A 49 -5.59 -7.43 -19.98
N PRO A 50 -4.41 -6.90 -19.65
CA PRO A 50 -3.49 -7.60 -18.76
C PRO A 50 -4.15 -7.76 -17.38
N VAL A 51 -4.00 -8.96 -16.80
CA VAL A 51 -4.47 -9.22 -15.44
C VAL A 51 -3.71 -8.32 -14.47
N MET A 52 -4.43 -7.67 -13.55
CA MET A 52 -3.81 -6.87 -12.50
C MET A 52 -2.89 -7.73 -11.64
N SER A 53 -1.61 -7.37 -11.60
CA SER A 53 -0.65 -7.91 -10.66
C SER A 53 -1.07 -7.62 -9.22
N PHE A 54 -0.71 -8.52 -8.29
CA PHE A 54 -0.91 -8.29 -6.86
C PHE A 54 -0.21 -7.00 -6.39
N TRP A 55 0.96 -6.72 -6.96
CA TRP A 55 1.70 -5.48 -6.76
C TRP A 55 1.48 -4.50 -7.91
N GLY A 56 0.98 -3.32 -7.59
CA GLY A 56 0.96 -2.16 -8.46
C GLY A 56 1.96 -1.09 -8.02
N ILE A 57 2.11 -0.06 -8.83
CA ILE A 57 2.91 1.13 -8.53
C ILE A 57 1.98 2.31 -8.39
N ASP A 58 2.04 3.03 -7.28
CA ASP A 58 1.32 4.29 -7.11
C ASP A 58 2.06 5.41 -7.85
N GLY A 59 1.48 5.86 -8.96
CA GLY A 59 2.09 6.85 -9.84
C GLY A 59 1.92 8.26 -9.30
N HIS A 60 2.79 8.67 -8.37
CA HIS A 60 2.87 10.05 -7.91
C HIS A 60 3.52 10.92 -8.97
N PRO A 61 2.80 11.84 -9.62
CA PRO A 61 3.29 12.42 -10.86
C PRO A 61 3.88 13.81 -10.64
N TRP A 62 4.29 14.17 -9.41
CA TRP A 62 4.90 15.49 -9.16
C TRP A 62 5.92 15.80 -10.26
N PRO A 63 6.00 17.04 -10.78
CA PRO A 63 6.70 17.37 -12.04
C PRO A 63 8.19 17.00 -12.14
N LYS A 64 8.76 16.37 -11.12
CA LYS A 64 10.13 15.82 -11.06
C LYS A 64 10.18 14.29 -10.94
N HIS A 65 9.05 13.63 -10.71
CA HIS A 65 8.92 12.19 -10.65
C HIS A 65 8.81 11.64 -12.05
N LYS A 66 9.81 10.82 -12.35
CA LYS A 66 10.04 10.17 -13.63
C LYS A 66 9.56 8.73 -13.53
N ASP A 67 8.52 8.46 -12.74
CA ASP A 67 8.04 7.12 -12.42
C ASP A 67 7.64 6.38 -13.71
N PHE A 68 7.02 7.12 -14.63
CA PHE A 68 6.69 6.66 -15.97
C PHE A 68 7.91 6.41 -16.87
N ASP A 69 9.10 6.97 -16.57
CA ASP A 69 10.35 6.65 -17.28
C ASP A 69 10.85 5.23 -16.93
N TYR A 70 10.34 4.59 -15.88
CA TYR A 70 10.80 3.27 -15.40
C TYR A 70 9.76 2.17 -15.51
N LEU A 71 8.65 2.36 -16.24
CA LEU A 71 7.64 1.33 -16.46
C LEU A 71 8.24 0.02 -17.00
N GLY A 72 9.24 0.11 -17.87
CA GLY A 72 9.99 -1.06 -18.36
C GLY A 72 10.58 -1.90 -17.23
N LYS A 73 11.18 -1.27 -16.22
CA LYS A 73 11.74 -1.97 -15.06
C LYS A 73 10.66 -2.60 -14.19
N PHE A 74 9.49 -1.97 -14.06
CA PHE A 74 8.39 -2.57 -13.30
C PHE A 74 7.75 -3.74 -14.05
N LYS A 75 7.64 -3.64 -15.37
CA LYS A 75 7.24 -4.74 -16.25
C LYS A 75 8.17 -5.94 -16.11
N GLU A 76 9.49 -5.74 -16.05
CA GLU A 76 10.50 -6.80 -15.88
C GLU A 76 10.27 -7.67 -14.62
N ILE A 77 9.69 -7.08 -13.56
CA ILE A 77 9.36 -7.80 -12.33
C ILE A 77 7.87 -8.19 -12.23
N GLY A 78 7.13 -8.12 -13.33
CA GLY A 78 5.74 -8.58 -13.42
C GLY A 78 4.69 -7.60 -12.88
N VAL A 79 5.01 -6.31 -12.75
CA VAL A 79 3.99 -5.30 -12.45
C VAL A 79 3.19 -4.96 -13.71
N THR A 80 1.87 -5.03 -13.60
CA THR A 80 0.93 -4.69 -14.67
C THR A 80 -0.11 -3.65 -14.24
N SER A 81 -0.07 -3.16 -13.00
CA SER A 81 -1.01 -2.15 -12.48
C SER A 81 -0.32 -0.88 -12.00
N TYR A 82 -0.83 0.28 -12.42
CA TYR A 82 -0.19 1.58 -12.21
C TYR A 82 -1.21 2.64 -11.81
N GLY A 83 -0.93 3.42 -10.78
CA GLY A 83 -1.73 4.57 -10.36
C GLY A 83 -1.54 5.76 -11.31
N VAL A 84 -2.62 6.50 -11.57
CA VAL A 84 -2.62 7.74 -12.35
C VAL A 84 -3.33 8.82 -11.55
N GLU A 85 -2.55 9.65 -10.85
CA GLU A 85 -3.11 10.60 -9.89
C GLU A 85 -3.44 12.00 -10.43
N PHE A 86 -3.17 12.33 -11.70
CA PHE A 86 -3.38 13.70 -12.22
C PHE A 86 -4.67 13.96 -12.95
N VAL A 87 -5.71 13.17 -12.66
CA VAL A 87 -7.03 13.46 -13.18
C VAL A 87 -7.71 14.50 -12.29
N ASN A 88 -7.27 15.74 -12.49
CA ASN A 88 -7.68 16.89 -11.72
C ASN A 88 -8.84 17.62 -12.40
N TRP A 89 -9.92 17.86 -11.67
CA TRP A 89 -11.07 18.61 -12.21
C TRP A 89 -10.72 20.06 -12.58
N LYS A 90 -9.57 20.58 -12.12
CA LYS A 90 -9.01 21.88 -12.51
C LYS A 90 -8.75 21.96 -14.02
N LEU A 91 -8.48 20.82 -14.64
CA LEU A 91 -8.22 20.71 -16.08
C LEU A 91 -9.52 20.64 -16.91
N ALA A 92 -10.68 20.55 -16.25
CA ALA A 92 -11.99 20.73 -16.87
C ALA A 92 -12.38 22.21 -16.82
N VAL A 93 -12.58 22.83 -17.98
CA VAL A 93 -13.15 24.18 -18.08
C VAL A 93 -14.56 24.06 -18.69
N PRO A 94 -15.62 24.54 -18.02
CA PRO A 94 -16.97 24.48 -18.56
C PRO A 94 -17.11 25.33 -19.82
N LYS A 95 -17.94 24.84 -20.74
CA LYS A 95 -18.36 25.43 -22.03
C LYS A 95 -18.59 26.95 -22.00
N GLU A 96 -19.16 27.46 -20.92
CA GLU A 96 -19.54 28.87 -20.72
C GLU A 96 -18.38 29.80 -20.31
N LYS A 97 -17.18 29.25 -20.05
CA LYS A 97 -15.98 30.03 -19.70
C LYS A 97 -14.88 29.97 -20.76
N VAL A 98 -15.11 29.27 -21.87
CA VAL A 98 -14.14 29.10 -22.95
C VAL A 98 -14.62 29.91 -24.17
N ALA A 99 -14.31 31.20 -24.20
CA ALA A 99 -14.68 32.08 -25.33
C ALA A 99 -13.96 31.73 -26.66
N VAL A 100 -13.15 30.66 -26.73
CA VAL A 100 -12.26 30.38 -27.88
C VAL A 100 -12.30 28.93 -28.37
N ARG A 101 -12.88 27.97 -27.65
CA ARG A 101 -12.84 26.54 -28.02
C ARG A 101 -14.15 25.87 -27.58
N GLY A 102 -14.73 25.10 -28.50
CA GLY A 102 -16.11 24.61 -28.43
C GLY A 102 -16.51 23.74 -27.22
N PRO A 103 -17.75 23.20 -27.24
CA PRO A 103 -18.34 22.43 -26.14
C PRO A 103 -17.47 21.24 -25.68
N GLY A 104 -17.45 20.91 -24.38
CA GLY A 104 -16.94 19.61 -23.91
C GLY A 104 -15.42 19.39 -23.96
N ALA A 105 -14.62 20.46 -24.10
CA ALA A 105 -13.16 20.34 -24.21
C ALA A 105 -12.48 20.11 -22.84
N TYR A 106 -12.33 18.84 -22.46
CA TYR A 106 -11.45 18.44 -21.37
C TYR A 106 -9.99 18.31 -21.86
N HIS A 107 -9.03 18.74 -21.04
CA HIS A 107 -7.61 18.62 -21.37
C HIS A 107 -7.04 17.26 -20.94
N TRP A 108 -7.24 16.24 -21.78
CA TRP A 108 -6.79 14.88 -21.49
C TRP A 108 -5.31 14.60 -21.74
N GLY A 109 -4.58 15.50 -22.42
CA GLY A 109 -3.26 15.20 -22.97
C GLY A 109 -2.20 14.68 -21.98
N ASN A 110 -2.26 15.03 -20.69
CA ASN A 110 -1.37 14.43 -19.68
C ASN A 110 -1.82 13.03 -19.28
N THR A 111 -3.11 12.83 -19.02
CA THR A 111 -3.69 11.53 -18.70
C THR A 111 -3.52 10.55 -19.86
N ASP A 112 -3.84 10.98 -21.09
CA ASP A 112 -3.63 10.19 -22.32
C ASP A 112 -2.17 9.74 -22.46
N ARG A 113 -1.22 10.63 -22.17
CA ARG A 113 0.22 10.30 -22.23
C ARG A 113 0.59 9.22 -21.23
N HIS A 114 0.08 9.31 -20.00
CA HIS A 114 0.33 8.31 -18.96
C HIS A 114 -0.31 6.97 -19.31
N ILE A 115 -1.57 6.98 -19.78
CA ILE A 115 -2.26 5.78 -20.24
C ILE A 115 -1.49 5.11 -21.38
N LYS A 116 -1.10 5.85 -22.42
CA LYS A 116 -0.29 5.32 -23.53
C LYS A 116 1.03 4.72 -23.06
N ALA A 117 1.71 5.38 -22.11
CA ALA A 117 2.95 4.87 -21.53
C ALA A 117 2.73 3.55 -20.77
N ILE A 118 1.64 3.45 -19.99
CA ILE A 118 1.24 2.24 -19.28
C ILE A 118 0.90 1.11 -20.28
N GLU A 119 0.09 1.38 -21.29
CA GLU A 119 -0.32 0.39 -22.31
C GLU A 119 0.85 -0.09 -23.17
N ALA A 120 1.83 0.77 -23.46
CA ALA A 120 3.08 0.37 -24.13
C ALA A 120 3.87 -0.68 -23.33
N HIS A 121 3.60 -0.80 -22.03
CA HIS A 121 4.21 -1.78 -21.14
C HIS A 121 3.23 -2.89 -20.73
N ASN A 122 2.11 -3.06 -21.43
CA ASN A 122 1.05 -4.03 -21.12
C ASN A 122 0.54 -3.88 -19.69
N GLY A 123 0.31 -2.64 -19.26
CA GLY A 123 -0.28 -2.33 -17.97
C GLY A 123 -1.70 -1.79 -18.06
N ILE A 124 -2.34 -1.69 -16.89
CA ILE A 124 -3.62 -1.02 -16.69
C ILE A 124 -3.56 -0.01 -15.55
N ALA A 125 -4.39 1.03 -15.67
CA ALA A 125 -4.42 2.14 -14.73
C ALA A 125 -5.46 1.98 -13.61
N LEU A 126 -5.07 2.38 -12.40
CA LEU A 126 -5.95 2.86 -11.34
C LEU A 126 -5.98 4.39 -11.44
N ILE A 127 -7.11 4.96 -11.83
CA ILE A 127 -7.23 6.40 -12.10
C ILE A 127 -7.80 7.11 -10.88
N THR A 128 -7.08 8.07 -10.32
CA THR A 128 -7.54 8.84 -9.15
C THR A 128 -8.14 10.18 -9.60
N LEU A 129 -9.42 10.38 -9.28
CA LEU A 129 -10.21 11.57 -9.59
C LEU A 129 -10.12 12.57 -8.45
N TRP A 130 -9.54 13.74 -8.70
CA TRP A 130 -9.43 14.79 -7.70
C TRP A 130 -10.46 15.90 -7.95
N CYS A 131 -11.36 16.10 -6.98
CA CYS A 131 -12.31 17.22 -7.00
C CYS A 131 -11.61 18.51 -6.54
N ILE A 132 -10.70 19.01 -7.37
CA ILE A 132 -9.98 20.27 -7.17
C ILE A 132 -10.30 21.16 -8.35
N SER A 133 -10.86 22.34 -8.14
CA SER A 133 -11.08 23.30 -9.23
C SER A 133 -10.99 24.73 -8.71
N GLY A 134 -10.30 25.61 -9.44
CA GLY A 134 -10.22 27.03 -9.08
C GLY A 134 -11.57 27.75 -9.16
N TRP A 135 -12.51 27.24 -9.97
CA TRP A 135 -13.76 27.92 -10.26
C TRP A 135 -14.99 27.19 -9.72
N ALA A 136 -14.91 25.89 -9.44
CA ALA A 136 -16.06 25.03 -9.19
C ALA A 136 -16.22 24.56 -7.73
N THR A 137 -15.12 24.44 -6.99
CA THR A 137 -15.16 23.96 -5.60
C THR A 137 -15.47 25.10 -4.63
N LYS A 138 -15.97 24.77 -3.43
CA LYS A 138 -16.25 25.72 -2.35
C LYS A 138 -15.00 26.49 -1.93
N ILE A 139 -13.86 25.79 -1.92
CA ILE A 139 -12.55 26.38 -1.64
C ILE A 139 -11.73 26.30 -2.94
N PRO A 140 -11.62 27.42 -3.68
CA PRO A 140 -10.93 27.47 -4.96
C PRO A 140 -9.55 26.81 -4.94
N GLY A 141 -9.35 25.85 -5.85
CA GLY A 141 -8.06 25.19 -6.05
C GLY A 141 -7.65 24.24 -4.92
N LYS A 142 -8.57 23.88 -4.02
CA LYS A 142 -8.40 22.84 -2.99
C LYS A 142 -9.36 21.68 -3.24
N GLU A 143 -9.04 20.53 -2.64
CA GLU A 143 -9.90 19.35 -2.58
C GLU A 143 -11.11 19.66 -1.70
N ALA A 144 -12.19 20.10 -2.33
CA ALA A 144 -13.36 20.62 -1.65
C ALA A 144 -14.60 20.30 -2.46
N PRO A 145 -15.79 20.23 -1.84
CA PRO A 145 -17.01 19.92 -2.56
C PRO A 145 -17.32 21.00 -3.62
N PRO A 146 -18.02 20.63 -4.70
CA PRO A 146 -18.60 21.60 -5.61
C PRO A 146 -19.46 22.65 -4.87
N LYS A 147 -19.35 23.92 -5.27
CA LYS A 147 -19.91 25.05 -4.51
C LYS A 147 -21.42 25.27 -4.66
N ASN A 148 -22.03 24.72 -5.71
CA ASN A 148 -23.47 24.79 -5.97
C ASN A 148 -23.90 23.65 -6.90
N GLU A 149 -25.20 23.46 -7.10
CA GLU A 149 -25.73 22.32 -7.90
C GLU A 149 -25.27 22.36 -9.36
N LYS A 150 -25.08 23.54 -9.94
CA LYS A 150 -24.50 23.68 -11.28
C LYS A 150 -23.08 23.09 -11.35
N CYS A 151 -22.25 23.36 -10.33
CA CYS A 151 -20.92 22.77 -10.23
C CYS A 151 -20.98 21.26 -9.94
N TRP A 152 -21.96 20.78 -9.17
CA TRP A 152 -22.20 19.34 -8.99
C TRP A 152 -22.52 18.64 -10.31
N LYS A 153 -23.33 19.25 -11.17
CA LYS A 153 -23.57 18.74 -12.52
C LYS A 153 -22.27 18.64 -13.32
N TYR A 154 -21.44 19.68 -13.32
CA TYR A 154 -20.16 19.65 -14.02
C TYR A 154 -19.17 18.62 -13.49
N TRP A 155 -19.23 18.32 -12.19
CA TRP A 155 -18.46 17.22 -11.62
C TRP A 155 -18.94 15.88 -12.19
N ARG A 156 -20.26 15.62 -12.19
CA ARG A 156 -20.83 14.41 -12.80
C ARG A 156 -20.46 14.25 -14.27
N ASP A 157 -20.65 15.32 -15.05
CA ASP A 157 -20.35 15.33 -16.49
C ASP A 157 -18.85 15.05 -16.75
N PHE A 158 -17.96 15.55 -15.87
CA PHE A 158 -16.52 15.28 -15.94
C PHE A 158 -16.18 13.82 -15.64
N VAL A 159 -16.78 13.26 -14.59
CA VAL A 159 -16.58 11.85 -14.22
C VAL A 159 -17.09 10.92 -15.33
N GLU A 160 -18.27 11.18 -15.88
CA GLU A 160 -18.83 10.39 -17.00
C GLU A 160 -17.91 10.43 -18.23
N ALA A 161 -17.47 11.63 -18.63
CA ALA A 161 -16.59 11.80 -19.79
C ALA A 161 -15.20 11.19 -19.58
N LEU A 162 -14.69 11.17 -18.34
CA LEU A 162 -13.44 10.50 -18.02
C LEU A 162 -13.57 8.98 -18.22
N VAL A 163 -14.67 8.39 -17.72
CA VAL A 163 -14.88 6.94 -17.81
C VAL A 163 -15.08 6.54 -19.26
N GLU A 164 -15.97 7.21 -19.99
CA GLU A 164 -16.20 7.01 -21.44
C GLU A 164 -14.88 7.01 -22.22
N ARG A 165 -13.99 7.96 -21.92
CA ARG A 165 -12.71 8.07 -22.65
C ARG A 165 -11.80 6.84 -22.53
N TYR A 166 -11.91 6.07 -21.45
CA TYR A 166 -10.97 5.00 -21.12
C TYR A 166 -11.66 3.65 -20.92
N ASP A 167 -12.91 3.48 -21.36
CA ASP A 167 -13.65 2.23 -21.16
C ASP A 167 -13.61 1.27 -22.35
N ARG A 168 -13.11 1.75 -23.51
CA ARG A 168 -12.83 0.95 -24.71
C ARG A 168 -14.09 0.32 -25.32
N ASP A 169 -15.22 1.01 -25.28
CA ASP A 169 -16.45 0.55 -25.93
C ASP A 169 -16.56 0.96 -27.42
N GLY A 170 -15.59 1.77 -27.91
CA GLY A 170 -15.53 2.28 -29.28
C GLY A 170 -16.16 3.66 -29.48
N LYS A 171 -16.70 4.28 -28.43
CA LYS A 171 -17.34 5.60 -28.47
C LYS A 171 -16.52 6.60 -27.66
N ASP A 172 -16.13 7.70 -28.30
CA ASP A 172 -15.37 8.81 -27.70
C ASP A 172 -14.08 8.42 -26.91
N ASP A 173 -13.57 7.21 -27.17
CA ASP A 173 -12.34 6.65 -26.59
C ASP A 173 -11.12 7.55 -26.84
N MET A 174 -10.12 7.43 -25.97
CA MET A 174 -8.80 7.96 -26.26
C MET A 174 -8.29 7.38 -27.60
N PRO A 175 -7.83 8.20 -28.56
CA PRO A 175 -7.27 7.68 -29.81
C PRO A 175 -6.08 6.75 -29.57
N GLY A 176 -6.23 5.50 -30.01
CA GLY A 176 -5.25 4.43 -29.85
C GLY A 176 -5.31 3.68 -28.52
N LEU A 177 -6.39 3.83 -27.73
CA LEU A 177 -6.62 3.07 -26.51
C LEU A 177 -6.59 1.56 -26.79
N LYS A 178 -5.74 0.84 -26.05
CA LYS A 178 -5.54 -0.61 -26.20
C LYS A 178 -6.31 -1.42 -25.17
N TYR A 179 -6.63 -0.90 -23.99
CA TYR A 179 -7.29 -1.62 -22.91
C TYR A 179 -8.33 -0.74 -22.23
N ALA A 180 -9.38 -1.37 -21.71
CA ALA A 180 -10.30 -0.67 -20.82
C ALA A 180 -9.60 -0.45 -19.46
N HIS A 181 -9.65 0.79 -18.94
CA HIS A 181 -9.17 1.13 -17.61
C HIS A 181 -10.34 1.30 -16.67
N LEU A 182 -10.64 0.24 -15.93
CA LEU A 182 -11.91 0.09 -15.23
C LEU A 182 -11.84 0.43 -13.74
N HIS A 183 -10.75 1.01 -13.22
CA HIS A 183 -10.59 1.27 -11.79
C HIS A 183 -10.44 2.76 -11.49
N TYR A 184 -11.36 3.28 -10.68
CA TYR A 184 -11.53 4.70 -10.44
C TYR A 184 -11.56 5.00 -8.95
N GLN A 185 -10.58 5.77 -8.46
CA GLN A 185 -10.49 6.18 -7.07
C GLN A 185 -10.96 7.63 -6.89
N VAL A 186 -11.95 7.86 -6.03
CA VAL A 186 -12.46 9.19 -5.73
C VAL A 186 -11.59 9.83 -4.64
N GLN A 187 -10.75 10.79 -5.02
CA GLN A 187 -9.64 11.37 -4.24
C GLN A 187 -8.54 10.36 -3.87
N GLY A 188 -7.30 10.81 -3.68
CA GLY A 188 -6.17 9.92 -3.35
C GLY A 188 -5.83 9.88 -1.85
N GLU A 189 -5.91 11.02 -1.17
CA GLU A 189 -5.53 11.15 0.23
C GLU A 189 -6.51 12.04 1.02
N ALA A 190 -6.39 12.03 2.35
CA ALA A 190 -7.29 12.73 3.27
C ALA A 190 -7.07 14.26 3.35
N HIS A 191 -6.76 14.96 2.24
CA HIS A 191 -6.60 16.42 2.24
C HIS A 191 -7.91 17.18 2.00
N TRP A 192 -9.01 16.43 1.89
CA TRP A 192 -10.38 16.94 1.75
C TRP A 192 -10.72 18.04 2.76
N LYS A 193 -11.27 19.14 2.26
CA LYS A 193 -11.62 20.34 3.03
C LYS A 193 -13.12 20.52 3.26
N GLY A 194 -13.94 19.52 2.90
CA GLY A 194 -15.37 19.49 3.23
C GLY A 194 -15.68 18.63 4.46
N THR A 195 -16.96 18.48 4.78
CA THR A 195 -17.43 17.58 5.84
C THR A 195 -17.45 16.11 5.38
N VAL A 196 -17.75 15.21 6.32
CA VAL A 196 -17.93 13.78 6.05
C VAL A 196 -19.12 13.55 5.10
N GLU A 197 -20.22 14.24 5.35
CA GLU A 197 -21.46 14.16 4.55
C GLU A 197 -21.23 14.68 3.12
N GLU A 198 -20.46 15.77 3.00
CA GLU A 198 -20.10 16.32 1.69
C GLU A 198 -19.21 15.38 0.88
N TYR A 199 -18.29 14.65 1.55
CA TYR A 199 -17.51 13.62 0.91
C TYR A 199 -18.38 12.42 0.50
N ILE A 200 -19.30 11.96 1.36
CA ILE A 200 -20.23 10.86 1.03
C ILE A 200 -21.07 11.25 -0.19
N LYS A 201 -21.55 12.50 -0.26
CA LYS A 201 -22.22 13.03 -1.46
C LYS A 201 -21.28 13.01 -2.68
N LEU A 202 -20.02 13.41 -2.53
CA LEU A 202 -19.05 13.33 -3.63
C LEU A 202 -18.89 11.91 -4.17
N LEU A 203 -18.71 10.95 -3.26
CA LEU A 203 -18.55 9.53 -3.57
C LEU A 203 -19.81 8.98 -4.25
N GLU A 204 -21.00 9.30 -3.73
CA GLU A 204 -22.27 8.87 -4.33
C GLU A 204 -22.43 9.38 -5.76
N GLN A 205 -22.16 10.67 -6.00
CA GLN A 205 -22.30 11.27 -7.32
C GLN A 205 -21.27 10.70 -8.30
N ALA A 206 -20.03 10.50 -7.84
CA ALA A 206 -19.00 9.85 -8.65
C ALA A 206 -19.38 8.40 -8.97
N TYR A 207 -19.86 7.62 -7.99
CA TYR A 207 -20.31 6.24 -8.19
C TYR A 207 -21.41 6.15 -9.25
N LYS A 208 -22.46 6.97 -9.13
CA LYS A 208 -23.55 7.01 -10.12
C LYS A 208 -23.04 7.35 -11.52
N SER A 209 -22.18 8.35 -11.64
CA SER A 209 -21.59 8.76 -12.92
C SER A 209 -20.69 7.69 -13.53
N VAL A 210 -19.83 7.05 -12.74
CA VAL A 210 -18.99 5.93 -13.21
C VAL A 210 -19.85 4.78 -13.71
N LYS A 211 -20.83 4.34 -12.92
CA LYS A 211 -21.70 3.21 -13.29
C LYS A 211 -22.61 3.51 -14.48
N LYS A 212 -22.97 4.78 -14.69
CA LYS A 212 -23.75 5.22 -15.84
C LYS A 212 -22.94 5.15 -17.13
N ALA A 213 -21.68 5.60 -17.11
CA ALA A 213 -20.78 5.49 -18.24
C ALA A 213 -20.42 4.01 -18.50
N ASN A 214 -19.98 3.28 -17.47
CA ASN A 214 -19.63 1.89 -17.59
C ASN A 214 -20.00 1.08 -16.34
N LYS A 215 -20.92 0.11 -16.48
CA LYS A 215 -21.40 -0.73 -15.36
C LYS A 215 -20.32 -1.66 -14.81
N ASN A 216 -19.31 -2.01 -15.61
CA ASN A 216 -18.22 -2.91 -15.23
C ASN A 216 -17.10 -2.19 -14.47
N ALA A 217 -16.97 -0.87 -14.66
CA ALA A 217 -16.02 -0.04 -13.93
C ALA A 217 -16.22 -0.15 -12.41
N LYS A 218 -15.11 -0.10 -11.67
CA LYS A 218 -15.01 -0.25 -10.22
C LYS A 218 -14.65 1.07 -9.58
N VAL A 219 -15.35 1.38 -8.49
CA VAL A 219 -15.19 2.62 -7.74
C VAL A 219 -14.55 2.33 -6.38
N LEU A 220 -13.52 3.10 -6.08
CA LEU A 220 -12.81 3.14 -4.82
C LEU A 220 -13.07 4.49 -4.16
N TYR A 221 -13.22 4.53 -2.83
CA TYR A 221 -13.15 5.79 -2.09
C TYR A 221 -11.68 6.20 -1.86
N SER A 222 -11.44 7.33 -1.20
CA SER A 222 -10.09 7.84 -0.90
C SER A 222 -9.33 6.88 0.01
N SER A 223 -8.07 6.58 -0.31
CA SER A 223 -7.22 5.82 0.60
C SER A 223 -6.83 6.69 1.79
N PHE A 224 -7.38 6.40 2.96
CA PHE A 224 -7.07 7.17 4.17
C PHE A 224 -5.82 6.66 4.86
N ASN A 225 -4.96 7.62 5.23
CA ASN A 225 -3.91 7.39 6.21
C ASN A 225 -4.54 7.30 7.61
N LEU A 226 -4.53 6.10 8.20
CA LEU A 226 -5.10 5.86 9.53
C LEU A 226 -4.05 5.95 10.64
N GLY A 227 -2.83 6.42 10.33
CA GLY A 227 -1.75 6.46 11.29
C GLY A 227 -1.30 5.08 11.75
N ASP A 228 -0.69 5.08 12.93
CA ASP A 228 -0.21 3.90 13.66
C ASP A 228 -1.29 3.25 14.55
N ILE A 229 -2.58 3.58 14.39
CA ILE A 229 -3.66 3.00 15.22
C ILE A 229 -3.79 1.47 15.11
N PHE A 230 -3.18 0.87 14.08
CA PHE A 230 -3.15 -0.57 13.86
C PHE A 230 -1.79 -1.20 14.21
N ASP A 231 -0.75 -0.41 14.49
CA ASP A 231 0.58 -0.93 14.75
C ASP A 231 0.58 -1.84 15.99
N ASN A 232 1.44 -2.87 15.97
CA ASN A 232 1.49 -3.91 17.00
C ASN A 232 0.20 -4.74 17.14
N ASN A 233 -0.62 -4.78 16.09
CA ASN A 233 -1.76 -5.68 15.97
C ASN A 233 -2.74 -5.61 17.17
N PRO A 234 -3.30 -4.43 17.48
CA PRO A 234 -4.24 -4.27 18.58
C PRO A 234 -5.50 -5.11 18.32
N THR A 235 -6.34 -5.34 19.32
CA THR A 235 -7.61 -6.02 19.07
C THR A 235 -8.56 -5.12 18.25
N VAL A 236 -9.51 -5.72 17.53
CA VAL A 236 -10.56 -4.94 16.84
C VAL A 236 -11.30 -4.04 17.83
N LYS A 237 -11.59 -4.51 19.05
CA LYS A 237 -12.21 -3.74 20.13
C LYS A 237 -11.36 -2.54 20.56
N THR A 238 -10.05 -2.70 20.63
CA THR A 238 -9.11 -1.60 20.91
C THR A 238 -9.16 -0.55 19.81
N VAL A 239 -9.12 -0.98 18.54
CA VAL A 239 -9.25 -0.06 17.38
C VAL A 239 -10.61 0.64 17.39
N GLU A 240 -11.71 -0.05 17.74
CA GLU A 240 -13.02 0.61 17.87
C GLU A 240 -13.01 1.71 18.91
N LYS A 241 -12.40 1.45 20.07
CA LYS A 241 -12.29 2.43 21.15
C LYS A 241 -11.47 3.64 20.69
N MET A 242 -10.27 3.40 20.18
CA MET A 242 -9.39 4.44 19.62
C MET A 242 -10.09 5.23 18.52
N GLY A 243 -10.83 4.56 17.65
CA GLY A 243 -11.55 5.20 16.55
C GLY A 243 -12.73 6.06 16.99
N ARG A 244 -13.38 5.74 18.12
CA ARG A 244 -14.43 6.59 18.73
C ARG A 244 -13.84 7.81 19.45
N GLU A 245 -12.69 7.62 20.09
CA GLU A 245 -11.99 8.65 20.85
C GLU A 245 -11.13 9.56 19.94
N SER A 246 -10.86 9.12 18.72
CA SER A 246 -10.03 9.83 17.76
C SER A 246 -10.76 11.02 17.14
N ASP A 247 -10.16 12.20 17.26
CA ASP A 247 -10.59 13.39 16.53
C ASP A 247 -10.10 13.47 15.08
N SER A 248 -9.27 12.51 14.65
CA SER A 248 -8.79 12.45 13.27
C SER A 248 -9.95 12.45 12.26
N PHE A 249 -9.90 13.43 11.36
CA PHE A 249 -10.86 13.54 10.27
C PHE A 249 -10.89 12.28 9.40
N SER A 250 -9.72 11.68 9.11
CA SER A 250 -9.59 10.45 8.32
C SER A 250 -10.32 9.27 8.95
N VAL A 251 -10.29 9.15 10.28
CA VAL A 251 -11.00 8.09 11.01
C VAL A 251 -12.51 8.31 10.98
N LYS A 252 -12.96 9.56 11.24
CA LYS A 252 -14.38 9.93 11.18
C LYS A 252 -14.96 9.70 9.78
N LEU A 253 -14.22 10.13 8.76
CA LEU A 253 -14.60 9.98 7.36
C LEU A 253 -14.70 8.51 6.94
N LEU A 254 -13.69 7.68 7.22
CA LEU A 254 -13.74 6.25 6.89
C LEU A 254 -14.92 5.54 7.57
N ARG A 255 -15.19 5.85 8.85
CA ARG A 255 -16.36 5.31 9.55
C ARG A 255 -17.68 5.76 8.90
N GLY A 256 -17.75 6.99 8.39
CA GLY A 256 -18.90 7.49 7.62
C GLY A 256 -19.09 6.71 6.33
N ILE A 257 -18.05 6.55 5.53
CA ILE A 257 -18.08 5.84 4.25
C ILE A 257 -18.47 4.36 4.42
N LEU A 258 -17.94 3.69 5.45
CA LEU A 258 -18.24 2.27 5.69
C LEU A 258 -19.68 2.00 6.14
N LYS A 259 -20.48 3.03 6.41
CA LYS A 259 -21.95 2.90 6.57
C LYS A 259 -22.68 2.81 5.22
N HIS A 260 -21.98 3.08 4.12
CA HIS A 260 -22.51 3.14 2.77
C HIS A 260 -21.74 2.18 1.82
N PRO A 261 -21.73 0.86 2.10
CA PRO A 261 -21.03 -0.13 1.26
C PRO A 261 -21.57 -0.24 -0.18
N GLU A 262 -22.74 0.34 -0.46
CA GLU A 262 -23.33 0.46 -1.79
C GLU A 262 -22.65 1.49 -2.69
N LEU A 263 -21.83 2.39 -2.11
CA LEU A 263 -21.19 3.50 -2.84
C LEU A 263 -19.76 3.20 -3.32
N PHE A 264 -19.29 1.97 -3.14
CA PHE A 264 -17.98 1.54 -3.62
C PHE A 264 -17.96 0.04 -3.94
N ASP A 265 -17.09 -0.33 -4.88
CA ASP A 265 -16.87 -1.72 -5.27
C ASP A 265 -15.69 -2.35 -4.52
N ILE A 266 -14.76 -1.53 -4.07
CA ILE A 266 -13.50 -1.93 -3.43
C ILE A 266 -13.25 -0.99 -2.24
N ALA A 267 -12.75 -1.55 -1.13
CA ALA A 267 -12.40 -0.82 0.08
C ALA A 267 -10.87 -0.57 0.14
N PRO A 268 -10.38 0.58 -0.32
CA PRO A 268 -8.96 0.92 -0.20
C PRO A 268 -8.59 1.43 1.20
N THR A 269 -7.33 1.23 1.59
CA THR A 269 -6.72 1.90 2.74
C THR A 269 -5.21 2.04 2.53
N GLN A 270 -4.57 3.05 3.11
CA GLN A 270 -3.12 3.18 3.00
C GLN A 270 -2.39 2.21 3.93
N LEU A 271 -1.23 1.71 3.53
CA LEU A 271 -0.37 0.85 4.35
C LEU A 271 1.02 1.47 4.53
N ASN A 272 1.04 2.63 5.19
CA ASN A 272 2.24 3.43 5.41
C ASN A 272 2.96 3.13 6.73
N PHE A 273 2.49 2.18 7.51
CA PHE A 273 3.02 1.81 8.83
C PHE A 273 3.33 0.32 8.90
N ASP A 274 3.40 -0.22 10.11
CA ASP A 274 3.91 -1.57 10.38
C ASP A 274 3.05 -2.66 9.72
N TYR A 275 3.71 -3.67 9.15
CA TYR A 275 3.00 -4.82 8.59
C TYR A 275 2.26 -5.64 9.67
N THR A 276 2.69 -5.55 10.93
CA THR A 276 2.03 -6.24 12.05
C THR A 276 0.60 -5.76 12.23
N GLY A 277 0.24 -4.55 11.80
CA GLY A 277 -1.12 -4.04 11.86
C GLY A 277 -2.08 -4.54 10.79
N ILE A 278 -1.56 -5.20 9.73
CA ILE A 278 -2.38 -5.69 8.62
C ILE A 278 -3.49 -6.64 9.08
N PRO A 279 -3.26 -7.65 9.94
CA PRO A 279 -4.30 -8.60 10.31
C PRO A 279 -5.48 -7.91 11.02
N THR A 280 -5.22 -7.08 12.02
CA THR A 280 -6.29 -6.31 12.69
C THR A 280 -6.96 -5.34 11.74
N ARG A 281 -6.22 -4.63 10.89
CA ARG A 281 -6.80 -3.68 9.92
C ARG A 281 -7.76 -4.36 8.96
N VAL A 282 -7.34 -5.49 8.38
CA VAL A 282 -8.19 -6.26 7.48
C VAL A 282 -9.41 -6.82 8.21
N LYS A 283 -9.25 -7.38 9.42
CA LYS A 283 -10.38 -7.85 10.23
C LYS A 283 -11.37 -6.73 10.56
N TRP A 284 -10.88 -5.54 10.89
CA TRP A 284 -11.68 -4.36 11.19
C TRP A 284 -12.48 -3.85 9.97
N LEU A 285 -11.88 -3.88 8.78
CA LEU A 285 -12.58 -3.57 7.53
C LEU A 285 -13.61 -4.65 7.18
N ARG A 286 -13.23 -5.94 7.29
CA ARG A 286 -14.11 -7.08 6.99
C ARG A 286 -15.33 -7.17 7.89
N SER A 287 -15.26 -6.65 9.11
CA SER A 287 -16.44 -6.58 9.99
C SER A 287 -17.47 -5.53 9.54
N ARG A 288 -17.20 -4.79 8.45
CA ARG A 288 -18.05 -3.68 7.95
C ARG A 288 -18.38 -3.80 6.48
N THR A 289 -17.55 -4.51 5.72
CA THR A 289 -17.72 -4.65 4.28
C THR A 289 -17.16 -5.98 3.79
N ASP A 290 -17.89 -6.61 2.89
CA ASP A 290 -17.51 -7.81 2.15
C ASP A 290 -16.71 -7.48 0.87
N LYS A 291 -16.68 -6.20 0.46
CA LYS A 291 -15.99 -5.73 -0.72
C LYS A 291 -14.49 -6.09 -0.69
N PRO A 292 -13.85 -6.36 -1.85
CA PRO A 292 -12.40 -6.53 -1.92
C PRO A 292 -11.64 -5.41 -1.22
N ILE A 293 -10.58 -5.76 -0.48
CA ILE A 293 -9.73 -4.79 0.21
C ILE A 293 -8.45 -4.62 -0.58
N TRP A 294 -8.08 -3.37 -0.85
CA TRP A 294 -6.85 -2.99 -1.53
C TRP A 294 -6.01 -2.11 -0.62
N PHE A 295 -4.69 -2.23 -0.72
CA PHE A 295 -3.78 -1.26 -0.14
C PHE A 295 -3.31 -0.31 -1.24
N VAL A 296 -3.97 0.83 -1.34
CA VAL A 296 -3.64 1.89 -2.31
C VAL A 296 -2.82 2.92 -1.53
N ASP A 297 -1.58 3.14 -1.95
CA ASP A 297 -0.50 3.78 -1.19
C ASP A 297 0.05 2.91 -0.02
N ALA A 298 1.10 2.15 -0.31
CA ALA A 298 1.85 1.35 0.64
C ALA A 298 3.36 1.61 0.54
N ARG A 299 3.95 2.17 1.60
CA ARG A 299 5.41 2.32 1.69
C ARG A 299 6.18 1.01 1.73
N ALA A 300 7.31 0.99 1.05
CA ALA A 300 8.29 -0.11 1.12
C ALA A 300 9.07 -0.16 2.46
N ALA A 301 9.11 0.95 3.21
CA ALA A 301 9.82 1.04 4.48
C ALA A 301 8.89 1.45 5.64
N TYR A 302 9.36 1.25 6.86
CA TYR A 302 8.65 1.73 8.05
C TYR A 302 8.72 3.24 8.17
N ASN A 303 7.59 3.84 8.56
CA ASN A 303 7.47 5.28 8.70
C ASN A 303 7.96 5.74 10.07
N LEU A 304 9.27 5.97 10.15
CA LEU A 304 10.01 6.43 11.31
C LEU A 304 9.63 7.84 11.82
N ASN A 305 8.79 8.61 11.11
CA ASN A 305 8.59 10.04 11.39
C ASN A 305 7.14 10.42 11.73
N HIS A 306 6.16 9.51 11.65
CA HIS A 306 4.72 9.84 11.82
C HIS A 306 3.96 8.97 12.81
N HIS A 307 4.59 8.58 13.92
CA HIS A 307 3.86 8.03 15.07
C HIS A 307 3.14 9.15 15.84
N THR A 308 1.99 9.55 15.33
CA THR A 308 1.20 10.63 15.91
C THR A 308 0.07 10.14 16.80
N THR A 309 -0.33 8.86 16.71
CA THR A 309 -1.49 8.36 17.47
C THR A 309 -1.12 7.48 18.65
N LEU A 310 -0.06 6.65 18.57
CA LEU A 310 0.37 5.85 19.71
C LEU A 310 1.32 6.60 20.64
N PRO A 311 1.16 6.47 21.98
CA PRO A 311 2.14 6.92 22.95
C PRO A 311 3.53 6.32 22.65
N LYS A 312 4.62 7.06 22.87
CA LYS A 312 6.00 6.62 22.55
C LYS A 312 6.34 5.22 23.09
N LYS A 313 5.85 4.88 24.28
CA LYS A 313 6.06 3.57 24.94
C LYS A 313 5.37 2.39 24.21
N GLU A 314 4.34 2.68 23.42
CA GLU A 314 3.52 1.73 22.65
C GLU A 314 3.94 1.65 21.18
N ARG A 315 4.88 2.51 20.72
CA ARG A 315 5.46 2.41 19.39
C ARG A 315 6.28 1.13 19.23
N ASN A 316 6.41 0.66 18.00
CA ASN A 316 7.13 -0.58 17.69
C ASN A 316 8.57 -0.52 18.25
N PRO A 317 8.95 -1.44 19.16
CA PRO A 317 10.29 -1.42 19.75
C PRO A 317 11.38 -1.74 18.73
N ARG A 318 11.07 -2.29 17.55
CA ARG A 318 12.02 -2.69 16.50
C ARG A 318 13.06 -1.62 16.15
N TYR A 319 12.69 -0.34 16.20
CA TYR A 319 13.55 0.78 15.82
C TYR A 319 14.15 1.53 17.01
N ARG A 320 13.95 1.03 18.24
CA ARG A 320 14.71 1.51 19.40
C ARG A 320 16.19 1.17 19.20
N ILE A 321 17.08 2.10 19.54
CA ILE A 321 18.53 1.93 19.37
C ILE A 321 19.00 0.60 19.95
N ASP A 322 18.51 0.21 21.12
CA ASP A 322 18.93 -1.02 21.79
C ASP A 322 18.56 -2.30 21.03
N ASN A 323 17.56 -2.24 20.14
CA ASN A 323 17.10 -3.35 19.31
C ASN A 323 17.72 -3.35 17.90
N LEU A 324 18.53 -2.34 17.56
CA LEU A 324 19.25 -2.30 16.28
C LEU A 324 20.45 -3.26 16.30
N PRO A 325 20.91 -3.74 15.14
CA PRO A 325 22.11 -4.56 15.07
C PRO A 325 23.35 -3.85 15.63
N GLU A 326 24.26 -4.59 16.25
CA GLU A 326 25.42 -4.02 16.95
C GLU A 326 26.25 -3.03 16.11
N PRO A 327 26.55 -3.28 14.81
CA PRO A 327 27.26 -2.30 13.98
C PRO A 327 26.52 -0.96 13.87
N VAL A 328 25.20 -1.00 13.73
CA VAL A 328 24.33 0.20 13.65
C VAL A 328 24.34 0.94 15.00
N ARG A 329 24.20 0.20 16.11
CA ARG A 329 24.27 0.79 17.46
C ARG A 329 25.61 1.49 17.70
N LYS A 330 26.71 0.86 17.32
CA LYS A 330 28.06 1.46 17.44
C LYS A 330 28.16 2.75 16.64
N VAL A 331 27.68 2.77 15.40
CA VAL A 331 27.66 4.00 14.59
C VAL A 331 26.85 5.10 15.28
N ILE A 332 25.63 4.82 15.74
CA ILE A 332 24.78 5.83 16.39
C ILE A 332 25.42 6.34 17.69
N LYS A 333 26.02 5.45 18.51
CA LYS A 333 26.67 5.82 19.78
C LYS A 333 27.95 6.66 19.61
N LYS A 334 28.67 6.55 18.48
CA LYS A 334 29.82 7.42 18.16
C LYS A 334 29.43 8.90 18.05
N HIS A 335 28.15 9.20 17.83
CA HIS A 335 27.65 10.55 17.54
C HIS A 335 26.69 11.05 18.63
N PRO A 336 27.15 11.25 19.88
CA PRO A 336 26.33 11.59 21.05
C PRO A 336 25.73 13.00 21.03
N LYS A 337 25.92 13.77 19.94
CA LYS A 337 25.19 15.02 19.68
C LYS A 337 23.86 14.79 18.93
N TRP A 338 23.65 13.60 18.38
CA TRP A 338 22.38 13.17 17.78
C TRP A 338 21.24 12.76 18.74
N PRO A 339 21.45 12.30 20.01
CA PRO A 339 20.39 11.83 20.90
C PRO A 339 19.42 12.93 21.38
N LYS A 340 19.57 14.18 20.91
CA LYS A 340 18.54 15.21 21.03
C LYS A 340 17.36 15.02 20.05
N PHE A 341 17.49 14.12 19.06
CA PHE A 341 16.42 13.77 18.12
C PHE A 341 15.74 12.45 18.53
N ASP A 342 14.46 12.29 18.17
CA ASP A 342 13.79 10.98 18.19
C ASP A 342 14.66 9.98 17.41
N GLU A 343 14.94 8.81 17.97
CA GLU A 343 15.97 7.86 17.47
C GLU A 343 15.74 7.52 15.99
N GLU A 344 14.47 7.47 15.60
CA GLU A 344 13.96 7.22 14.27
C GLU A 344 14.31 8.34 13.27
N LYS A 345 14.31 9.60 13.71
CA LYS A 345 14.67 10.79 12.90
C LYS A 345 16.15 10.81 12.54
N ILE A 346 17.01 10.23 13.38
CA ILE A 346 18.46 10.18 13.15
C ILE A 346 18.73 9.33 11.91
N ILE A 347 18.18 8.12 11.86
CA ILE A 347 18.35 7.19 10.73
C ILE A 347 17.89 7.84 9.44
N VAL A 348 16.69 8.43 9.45
CA VAL A 348 16.12 9.12 8.28
C VAL A 348 17.04 10.24 7.82
N LYS A 349 17.51 11.11 8.73
CA LYS A 349 18.45 12.20 8.37
C LYS A 349 19.74 11.67 7.76
N ILE A 350 20.27 10.55 8.27
CA ILE A 350 21.52 9.98 7.75
C ILE A 350 21.34 9.44 6.34
N LEU A 351 20.25 8.72 6.11
CA LEU A 351 19.92 8.23 4.78
C LEU A 351 19.66 9.37 3.79
N GLN A 352 19.04 10.46 4.28
CA GLN A 352 18.71 11.66 3.50
C GLN A 352 19.92 12.50 3.09
N HIS A 353 20.87 12.70 4.00
CA HIS A 353 22.01 13.60 3.79
C HIS A 353 23.31 12.88 3.44
N GLY A 354 23.32 11.55 3.46
CA GLY A 354 24.48 10.75 3.11
C GLY A 354 25.67 11.01 4.03
N SER A 355 26.88 10.92 3.45
CA SER A 355 28.14 11.27 4.10
C SER A 355 28.32 12.77 4.33
N LYS A 356 27.39 13.63 3.87
CA LYS A 356 27.50 15.09 4.05
C LYS A 356 27.13 15.57 5.45
N LEU A 357 26.57 14.70 6.30
CA LEU A 357 26.35 15.05 7.70
C LEU A 357 27.67 15.18 8.43
N LYS A 358 27.90 16.36 9.02
CA LYS A 358 29.08 16.65 9.83
C LYS A 358 29.27 15.56 10.90
N GLY A 359 30.39 14.86 10.83
CA GLY A 359 30.78 13.78 11.75
C GLY A 359 30.61 12.37 11.20
N ILE A 360 29.85 12.14 10.12
CA ILE A 360 29.66 10.79 9.57
C ILE A 360 30.82 10.42 8.66
N THR A 361 31.51 9.33 8.99
CA THR A 361 32.50 8.74 8.08
C THR A 361 31.81 8.00 6.93
N PRO A 362 32.44 7.85 5.76
CA PRO A 362 31.91 7.01 4.67
C PRO A 362 31.56 5.58 5.12
N ASP A 363 32.33 5.00 6.03
CA ASP A 363 32.06 3.67 6.60
C ASP A 363 30.82 3.64 7.50
N ASP A 364 30.64 4.65 8.36
CA ASP A 364 29.44 4.78 9.18
C ASP A 364 28.18 4.85 8.28
N TYR A 365 28.24 5.64 7.20
CA TYR A 365 27.14 5.72 6.23
C TYR A 365 26.90 4.38 5.52
N ARG A 366 27.96 3.69 5.08
CA ARG A 366 27.87 2.37 4.43
C ARG A 366 27.22 1.32 5.33
N ILE A 367 27.57 1.29 6.62
CA ILE A 367 26.96 0.39 7.62
C ILE A 367 25.46 0.66 7.75
N LEU A 368 25.07 1.93 7.93
CA LEU A 368 23.67 2.31 8.11
C LEU A 368 22.84 2.06 6.86
N LYS A 369 23.37 2.41 5.69
CA LYS A 369 22.72 2.18 4.41
C LYS A 369 22.53 0.69 4.13
N LYS A 370 23.56 -0.14 4.36
CA LYS A 370 23.45 -1.60 4.18
C LYS A 370 22.37 -2.18 5.08
N TRP A 371 22.31 -1.76 6.34
CA TRP A 371 21.24 -2.19 7.25
C TRP A 371 19.86 -1.73 6.78
N TRP A 372 19.73 -0.46 6.37
CA TRP A 372 18.45 0.10 5.93
C TRP A 372 17.91 -0.58 4.67
N GLU A 373 18.75 -0.80 3.65
CA GLU A 373 18.32 -1.46 2.42
C GLU A 373 17.86 -2.91 2.68
N LYS A 374 18.54 -3.60 3.59
CA LYS A 374 18.09 -4.91 4.08
C LYS A 374 16.74 -4.81 4.79
N ASP A 375 16.59 -3.90 5.75
CA ASP A 375 15.37 -3.74 6.54
C ASP A 375 14.16 -3.37 5.66
N LYS A 376 14.36 -2.48 4.68
CA LYS A 376 13.37 -2.11 3.65
C LYS A 376 12.94 -3.31 2.81
N ALA A 377 13.90 -4.10 2.31
CA ALA A 377 13.58 -5.32 1.54
C ALA A 377 12.77 -6.33 2.36
N GLU A 378 13.17 -6.57 3.61
CA GLU A 378 12.42 -7.44 4.53
C GLU A 378 11.02 -6.90 4.82
N PHE A 379 10.90 -5.61 5.11
CA PHE A 379 9.66 -4.97 5.53
C PHE A 379 8.61 -5.00 4.40
N ALA A 380 9.00 -4.58 3.19
CA ALA A 380 8.12 -4.60 2.03
C ALA A 380 7.69 -6.03 1.66
N PHE A 381 8.61 -7.00 1.73
CA PHE A 381 8.29 -8.40 1.45
C PHE A 381 7.31 -8.98 2.48
N LYS A 382 7.54 -8.78 3.78
CA LYS A 382 6.62 -9.21 4.85
C LYS A 382 5.25 -8.58 4.69
N LYS A 383 5.19 -7.29 4.38
CA LYS A 383 3.97 -6.55 4.08
C LYS A 383 3.17 -7.23 2.97
N SER A 384 3.84 -7.60 1.86
CA SER A 384 3.25 -8.35 0.75
C SER A 384 2.62 -9.67 1.21
N VAL A 385 3.42 -10.45 1.95
CA VAL A 385 3.07 -11.82 2.33
C VAL A 385 1.90 -11.85 3.30
N ILE A 386 1.90 -10.97 4.31
CA ILE A 386 0.80 -10.90 5.28
C ILE A 386 -0.46 -10.37 4.62
N ALA A 387 -0.36 -9.34 3.78
CA ALA A 387 -1.50 -8.82 3.04
C ALA A 387 -2.16 -9.90 2.17
N ALA A 388 -1.36 -10.67 1.42
CA ALA A 388 -1.85 -11.80 0.64
C ALA A 388 -2.53 -12.85 1.54
N GLY A 389 -1.87 -13.24 2.64
CA GLY A 389 -2.42 -14.19 3.63
C GLY A 389 -3.71 -13.71 4.33
N MET A 390 -3.95 -12.40 4.36
CA MET A 390 -5.18 -11.79 4.88
C MET A 390 -6.27 -11.59 3.79
N GLY A 391 -6.01 -12.02 2.54
CA GLY A 391 -6.97 -11.91 1.43
C GLY A 391 -7.12 -10.50 0.85
N VAL A 392 -6.11 -9.64 1.04
CA VAL A 392 -5.98 -8.38 0.29
C VAL A 392 -5.78 -8.73 -1.18
N LYS A 393 -6.33 -7.93 -2.10
CA LYS A 393 -6.28 -8.22 -3.54
C LYS A 393 -5.13 -7.53 -4.26
N HIS A 394 -4.87 -6.27 -3.94
CA HIS A 394 -3.81 -5.49 -4.56
C HIS A 394 -3.12 -4.60 -3.54
N ILE A 395 -1.82 -4.37 -3.75
CA ILE A 395 -0.99 -3.42 -3.03
C ILE A 395 -0.32 -2.51 -4.04
N TYR A 396 -0.49 -1.20 -3.90
CA TYR A 396 0.21 -0.22 -4.70
C TYR A 396 1.41 0.30 -3.91
N SER A 397 2.61 0.00 -4.39
CA SER A 397 3.84 0.53 -3.79
C SER A 397 3.89 2.03 -4.03
N GLN A 398 4.04 2.77 -2.95
CA GLN A 398 4.21 4.20 -3.04
C GLN A 398 5.65 4.53 -3.44
N TRP A 399 5.81 5.50 -4.36
CA TRP A 399 7.07 6.05 -4.86
C TRP A 399 8.00 5.01 -5.51
N THR A 400 8.22 5.15 -6.82
CA THR A 400 9.12 4.23 -7.53
C THR A 400 10.60 4.54 -7.34
N LEU A 401 10.92 5.84 -7.34
CA LEU A 401 12.25 6.36 -7.16
C LEU A 401 12.50 6.71 -5.71
N GLU A 402 13.73 6.46 -5.28
CA GLU A 402 14.20 7.00 -4.02
C GLU A 402 14.11 8.53 -4.07
N LEU A 403 13.73 9.18 -2.99
CA LEU A 403 13.71 10.65 -3.00
C LEU A 403 15.01 11.19 -2.47
N SER A 404 15.89 11.64 -3.36
CA SER A 404 16.84 12.69 -3.04
C SER A 404 16.02 13.91 -2.66
N LEU A 405 16.17 14.31 -1.41
CA LEU A 405 15.62 15.55 -0.91
C LEU A 405 16.15 16.70 -1.76
N LYS A 406 15.36 17.14 -2.75
CA LYS A 406 15.40 18.55 -3.11
C LYS A 406 14.78 19.32 -1.94
N PRO A 407 15.31 20.51 -1.59
CA PRO A 407 14.88 21.30 -0.42
C PRO A 407 13.39 21.72 -0.41
N CYS A 408 12.61 21.34 -1.41
CA CYS A 408 11.19 21.62 -1.51
C CYS A 408 10.29 20.73 -0.64
N ILE A 409 10.82 19.70 0.03
CA ILE A 409 10.04 18.90 0.97
C ILE A 409 10.78 18.83 2.33
N PRO A 410 10.61 19.85 3.20
CA PRO A 410 11.51 20.10 4.33
C PRO A 410 11.52 19.08 5.48
N ASP A 411 10.75 18.00 5.45
CA ASP A 411 10.58 17.14 6.64
C ASP A 411 10.35 15.63 6.41
N THR A 412 10.40 15.12 5.18
CA THR A 412 9.53 13.97 4.92
C THR A 412 10.13 12.60 5.17
N ALA A 413 9.43 11.90 6.05
CA ALA A 413 9.36 10.45 6.18
C ALA A 413 9.24 9.64 4.87
N TRP A 414 8.96 10.31 3.75
CA TRP A 414 8.76 9.71 2.42
C TRP A 414 10.08 9.46 1.67
N ALA A 415 11.19 10.02 2.15
CA ALA A 415 12.51 9.57 1.72
C ALA A 415 12.74 8.13 2.18
N ALA A 416 13.57 7.39 1.45
CA ALA A 416 13.96 6.02 1.76
C ALA A 416 12.88 4.94 1.45
N CYS A 417 11.88 5.24 0.61
CA CYS A 417 10.80 4.32 0.21
C CYS A 417 10.96 3.75 -1.22
N GLY A 418 11.89 4.28 -2.02
CA GLY A 418 12.00 3.94 -3.43
C GLY A 418 12.47 2.51 -3.70
N LEU A 419 11.94 1.92 -4.78
CA LEU A 419 12.39 0.64 -5.33
C LEU A 419 13.65 0.79 -6.17
N LEU A 420 13.81 1.96 -6.79
CA LEU A 420 14.94 2.31 -7.63
C LEU A 420 15.75 3.43 -6.97
N SER A 421 17.05 3.46 -7.20
CA SER A 421 17.88 4.62 -6.88
C SER A 421 17.46 5.82 -7.70
N ASP A 422 17.61 7.01 -7.17
CA ASP A 422 17.41 8.26 -7.89
C ASP A 422 18.70 9.04 -8.11
N GLY A 423 19.83 8.44 -7.71
CA GLY A 423 21.16 9.05 -7.79
C GLY A 423 21.39 10.16 -6.76
N VAL A 424 20.85 10.05 -5.53
CA VAL A 424 21.17 10.99 -4.44
C VAL A 424 22.69 11.20 -4.36
N PRO A 425 23.19 12.44 -4.22
CA PRO A 425 24.61 12.68 -3.97
C PRO A 425 25.14 11.89 -2.77
N GLY A 426 26.11 10.99 -2.98
CA GLY A 426 26.65 10.08 -1.97
C GLY A 426 26.07 8.66 -2.03
N ASP A 427 25.02 8.44 -2.83
CA ASP A 427 24.64 7.12 -3.30
C ASP A 427 25.51 6.76 -4.51
N GLU A 428 26.34 5.72 -4.39
CA GLU A 428 27.16 5.21 -5.50
C GLU A 428 26.30 4.61 -6.63
N MET A 429 25.01 4.35 -6.39
CA MET A 429 24.11 3.76 -7.39
C MET A 429 23.59 4.81 -8.39
N PRO A 430 23.80 4.61 -9.70
CA PRO A 430 23.20 5.46 -10.73
C PRO A 430 21.68 5.57 -10.59
N LYS A 431 21.12 6.68 -11.03
CA LYS A 431 19.66 6.88 -11.09
C LYS A 431 18.99 5.77 -11.89
N GLY A 432 17.88 5.25 -11.37
CA GLY A 432 17.13 4.12 -11.89
C GLY A 432 17.66 2.75 -11.47
N THR A 433 18.81 2.64 -10.78
CA THR A 433 19.38 1.33 -10.40
C THR A 433 18.46 0.60 -9.41
N PRO A 434 18.08 -0.66 -9.67
CA PRO A 434 17.29 -1.46 -8.73
C PRO A 434 17.95 -1.60 -7.35
N ARG A 435 17.18 -1.37 -6.28
CA ARG A 435 17.61 -1.60 -4.89
C ARG A 435 17.27 -3.02 -4.42
N PRO A 436 17.79 -3.52 -3.28
CA PRO A 436 17.42 -4.83 -2.76
C PRO A 436 15.91 -5.09 -2.67
N VAL A 437 15.12 -4.08 -2.30
CA VAL A 437 13.65 -4.20 -2.20
C VAL A 437 12.98 -4.48 -3.55
N TYR A 438 13.51 -3.95 -4.67
CA TYR A 438 13.03 -4.27 -6.01
C TYR A 438 13.21 -5.77 -6.32
N TRP A 439 14.36 -6.33 -5.97
CA TRP A 439 14.64 -7.75 -6.19
C TRP A 439 13.89 -8.66 -5.21
N ALA A 440 13.60 -8.20 -4.00
CA ALA A 440 12.70 -8.91 -3.10
C ALA A 440 11.27 -9.00 -3.68
N PHE A 441 10.80 -7.93 -4.33
CA PHE A 441 9.53 -7.94 -5.07
C PHE A 441 9.58 -8.83 -6.32
N ASP A 442 10.67 -8.80 -7.08
CA ASP A 442 10.89 -9.73 -8.19
C ASP A 442 10.76 -11.19 -7.73
N GLN A 443 11.39 -11.55 -6.60
CA GLN A 443 11.27 -12.88 -6.03
C GLN A 443 9.85 -13.20 -5.56
N PHE A 444 9.14 -12.23 -4.97
CA PHE A 444 7.73 -12.39 -4.61
C PHE A 444 6.90 -12.71 -5.86
N ASN A 445 7.00 -11.91 -6.91
CA ASN A 445 6.20 -12.09 -8.12
C ASN A 445 6.55 -13.39 -8.85
N LYS A 446 7.83 -13.72 -9.01
CA LYS A 446 8.27 -14.97 -9.67
C LYS A 446 7.86 -16.23 -8.93
N LYS A 447 7.94 -16.23 -7.58
CA LYS A 447 7.64 -17.43 -6.78
C LYS A 447 6.18 -17.53 -6.36
N LEU A 448 5.56 -16.39 -6.06
CA LEU A 448 4.25 -16.32 -5.44
C LEU A 448 3.23 -15.59 -6.30
N GLY A 449 3.59 -14.73 -7.25
CA GLY A 449 2.68 -13.78 -7.92
C GLY A 449 1.43 -14.38 -8.55
N ASN A 450 1.49 -15.64 -9.00
CA ASN A 450 0.36 -16.39 -9.55
C ASN A 450 -0.30 -17.31 -8.50
N PHE A 451 -0.31 -16.92 -7.22
CA PHE A 451 -0.91 -17.70 -6.16
C PHE A 451 -2.44 -17.77 -6.34
N LYS A 452 -3.00 -18.96 -6.15
CA LYS A 452 -4.45 -19.19 -6.09
C LYS A 452 -5.02 -18.81 -4.73
N SER A 453 -4.27 -19.11 -3.67
CA SER A 453 -4.63 -18.79 -2.28
C SER A 453 -3.39 -18.54 -1.44
N ALA A 454 -3.57 -17.78 -0.37
CA ALA A 454 -2.58 -17.56 0.68
C ALA A 454 -3.28 -17.63 2.04
N GLU A 455 -2.65 -18.28 3.01
CA GLU A 455 -3.22 -18.56 4.33
C GLU A 455 -2.15 -18.39 5.41
N ILE A 456 -2.46 -17.65 6.47
CA ILE A 456 -1.59 -17.53 7.63
C ILE A 456 -1.83 -18.75 8.54
N ILE A 457 -0.90 -19.71 8.55
CA ILE A 457 -0.99 -20.94 9.35
C ILE A 457 -0.69 -20.65 10.82
N ARG A 458 0.48 -20.06 11.08
CA ARG A 458 0.91 -19.71 12.44
C ARG A 458 1.27 -18.25 12.53
N PRO A 459 0.58 -17.58 13.45
CA PRO A 459 1.19 -16.55 14.25
C PRO A 459 1.39 -17.12 15.68
N ARG A 460 2.58 -17.61 16.04
CA ARG A 460 2.84 -17.93 17.46
C ARG A 460 3.07 -16.61 18.19
N ARG A 461 2.15 -16.28 19.10
CA ARG A 461 2.32 -15.13 20.01
C ARG A 461 3.18 -15.57 21.18
N SER A 462 4.28 -14.87 21.46
CA SER A 462 4.85 -14.96 22.80
C SER A 462 4.17 -13.97 23.71
N ARG A 463 3.98 -14.43 24.95
CA ARG A 463 3.64 -13.55 26.06
C ARG A 463 4.97 -13.04 26.58
N LEU A 464 5.21 -11.73 26.53
CA LEU A 464 6.33 -11.19 27.29
C LEU A 464 6.05 -11.41 28.78
N GLU A 465 7.10 -11.72 29.54
CA GLU A 465 7.02 -11.72 31.01
C GLU A 465 6.45 -10.38 31.49
N GLY A 466 5.57 -10.42 32.49
CA GLY A 466 4.93 -9.22 33.06
C GLY A 466 3.71 -8.69 32.29
N GLY A 467 3.12 -9.46 31.37
CA GLY A 467 1.78 -9.17 30.83
C GLY A 467 1.71 -8.00 29.83
N LYS A 468 2.85 -7.54 29.30
CA LYS A 468 2.90 -6.49 28.27
C LYS A 468 3.01 -7.12 26.87
N SER A 469 2.30 -6.53 25.90
CA SER A 469 2.25 -6.77 24.44
C SER A 469 2.60 -8.16 23.88
N LEU A 470 1.64 -8.74 23.13
CA LEU A 470 1.84 -9.94 22.33
C LEU A 470 2.60 -9.57 21.05
N TYR A 471 3.84 -10.04 20.87
CA TYR A 471 4.50 -9.99 19.57
C TYR A 471 4.33 -11.35 18.88
N TYR A 472 4.10 -11.32 17.57
CA TYR A 472 4.22 -12.52 16.77
C TYR A 472 5.71 -12.84 16.65
N GLU A 473 6.13 -13.94 17.27
CA GLU A 473 7.51 -14.38 17.17
C GLU A 473 7.75 -15.02 15.82
N ILE A 474 6.87 -15.94 15.41
CA ILE A 474 7.03 -16.73 14.19
C ILE A 474 5.82 -16.47 13.29
N TRP A 475 6.13 -16.15 12.03
CA TRP A 475 5.15 -16.06 10.95
C TRP A 475 5.36 -17.23 10.00
N LEU A 476 4.29 -17.98 9.73
CA LEU A 476 4.25 -19.02 8.72
C LEU A 476 3.01 -18.83 7.84
N ILE A 477 3.24 -18.55 6.56
CA ILE A 477 2.18 -18.32 5.57
C ILE A 477 2.33 -19.35 4.45
N LYS A 478 1.25 -20.03 4.09
CA LYS A 478 1.17 -20.97 2.98
C LYS A 478 0.55 -20.31 1.76
N PHE A 479 1.22 -20.42 0.63
CA PHE A 479 0.72 -20.06 -0.68
C PHE A 479 0.45 -21.33 -1.47
N THR A 480 -0.64 -21.36 -2.23
CA THR A 480 -0.88 -22.39 -3.25
C THR A 480 -0.60 -21.79 -4.61
N VAL A 481 0.50 -22.17 -5.24
CA VAL A 481 0.94 -21.65 -6.55
C VAL A 481 0.95 -22.82 -7.54
N ASN A 482 0.16 -22.72 -8.61
CA ASN A 482 0.01 -23.80 -9.60
C ASN A 482 -0.29 -25.18 -8.96
N GLY A 483 -1.15 -25.18 -7.94
CA GLY A 483 -1.52 -26.40 -7.19
C GLY A 483 -0.47 -26.90 -6.19
N LYS A 484 0.71 -26.27 -6.10
CA LYS A 484 1.79 -26.67 -5.19
C LYS A 484 1.89 -25.72 -3.98
N PRO A 485 2.12 -26.24 -2.77
CA PRO A 485 2.31 -25.40 -1.59
C PRO A 485 3.72 -24.81 -1.57
N ILE A 486 3.81 -23.50 -1.38
CA ILE A 486 5.04 -22.77 -1.05
C ILE A 486 4.79 -22.06 0.27
N HIS A 487 5.66 -22.25 1.26
CA HIS A 487 5.52 -21.54 2.53
C HIS A 487 6.52 -20.40 2.60
N VAL A 488 6.16 -19.35 3.33
CA VAL A 488 7.06 -18.26 3.71
C VAL A 488 7.14 -18.21 5.22
N VAL A 489 8.36 -18.19 5.75
CA VAL A 489 8.62 -18.16 7.19
C VAL A 489 9.61 -17.07 7.59
N TRP A 490 9.42 -16.47 8.77
CA TRP A 490 10.45 -15.69 9.47
C TRP A 490 10.15 -15.60 10.97
N CYS A 491 11.14 -15.13 11.73
CA CYS A 491 11.02 -14.84 13.16
C CYS A 491 11.38 -13.38 13.47
N ASP A 492 10.45 -12.61 14.00
CA ASP A 492 10.70 -11.21 14.39
C ASP A 492 11.43 -11.12 15.74
N GLY A 493 11.33 -12.16 16.58
CA GLY A 493 12.02 -12.28 17.87
C GLY A 493 13.51 -12.60 17.80
N GLY A 494 14.07 -12.72 16.58
CA GLY A 494 15.49 -13.01 16.37
C GLY A 494 15.75 -14.41 15.80
N ARG A 495 17.01 -14.81 15.83
CA ARG A 495 17.44 -16.07 15.21
C ARG A 495 17.06 -17.25 16.11
N THR A 496 16.30 -18.20 15.58
CA THR A 496 15.87 -19.40 16.30
C THR A 496 15.71 -20.58 15.33
N ALA A 497 15.93 -21.80 15.80
CA ALA A 497 15.52 -23.00 15.09
C ALA A 497 14.12 -23.38 15.58
N ALA A 498 13.19 -23.67 14.66
CA ALA A 498 11.88 -24.18 15.05
C ALA A 498 11.59 -25.52 14.39
N ASP A 499 10.88 -26.34 15.15
CA ASP A 499 10.24 -27.53 14.64
C ASP A 499 8.89 -27.17 14.02
N LEU A 500 8.80 -27.29 12.68
CA LEU A 500 7.59 -27.05 11.92
C LEU A 500 6.89 -28.36 11.51
N SER A 501 7.25 -29.50 12.09
CA SER A 501 6.67 -30.83 11.77
C SER A 501 5.16 -30.92 12.01
N LEU A 502 4.61 -30.07 12.87
CA LEU A 502 3.18 -29.95 13.11
C LEU A 502 2.45 -29.08 12.06
N ASP A 503 3.17 -28.24 11.31
CA ASP A 503 2.58 -27.31 10.32
C ASP A 503 2.84 -27.72 8.88
N LEU A 504 3.95 -28.43 8.66
CA LEU A 504 4.45 -28.85 7.37
C LEU A 504 4.53 -30.38 7.35
N PRO A 505 4.26 -31.03 6.21
CA PRO A 505 4.48 -32.46 6.07
C PRO A 505 5.91 -32.86 6.49
N THR A 506 6.05 -34.01 7.14
CA THR A 506 7.38 -34.56 7.47
C THR A 506 8.20 -34.75 6.19
N GLY A 507 9.39 -34.17 6.14
CA GLY A 507 10.24 -34.28 4.97
C GLY A 507 11.48 -33.40 5.00
N ILE A 508 12.09 -33.32 3.83
CA ILE A 508 13.23 -32.45 3.56
C ILE A 508 12.72 -31.31 2.68
N PHE A 509 13.10 -30.08 3.04
CA PHE A 509 12.66 -28.88 2.36
C PHE A 509 13.84 -28.07 1.85
N LYS A 510 13.63 -27.44 0.69
CA LYS A 510 14.50 -26.39 0.19
C LYS A 510 14.09 -25.07 0.81
N THR A 511 15.03 -24.42 1.50
CA THR A 511 14.85 -23.10 2.08
C THR A 511 15.67 -22.07 1.33
N THR A 512 15.05 -20.95 0.93
CA THR A 512 15.71 -19.88 0.17
C THR A 512 15.37 -18.53 0.78
N GLY A 513 16.38 -17.72 1.15
CA GLY A 513 16.16 -16.37 1.65
C GLY A 513 15.82 -15.38 0.53
N ILE A 514 15.20 -14.25 0.89
CA ILE A 514 15.01 -13.13 -0.05
C ILE A 514 16.31 -12.34 -0.27
N VAL A 515 16.38 -11.61 -1.38
CA VAL A 515 17.46 -10.67 -1.68
C VAL A 515 17.36 -9.50 -0.69
N THR A 516 18.47 -9.23 -0.01
CA THR A 516 18.60 -8.12 0.95
C THR A 516 19.86 -7.28 0.73
N GLU A 517 20.68 -7.65 -0.25
CA GLU A 517 21.92 -6.94 -0.57
C GLU A 517 22.23 -7.03 -2.08
N LEU A 518 23.07 -6.11 -2.54
CA LEU A 518 23.62 -6.10 -3.90
C LEU A 518 25.14 -6.31 -3.85
N ASP A 519 25.70 -6.81 -4.94
CA ASP A 519 27.15 -6.88 -5.13
C ASP A 519 27.73 -5.51 -5.51
N LYS A 520 29.05 -5.46 -5.74
CA LYS A 520 29.77 -4.24 -6.16
C LYS A 520 29.34 -3.69 -7.53
N ASN A 521 28.63 -4.47 -8.33
CA ASN A 521 28.10 -4.09 -9.63
C ASN A 521 26.58 -3.81 -9.56
N HIS A 522 26.02 -3.68 -8.35
CA HIS A 522 24.61 -3.46 -8.09
C HIS A 522 23.69 -4.60 -8.60
N LYS A 523 24.23 -5.81 -8.73
CA LYS A 523 23.45 -7.02 -9.04
C LYS A 523 22.93 -7.65 -7.74
N PRO A 524 21.74 -8.29 -7.75
CA PRO A 524 21.20 -8.94 -6.56
C PRO A 524 22.09 -10.09 -6.09
N VAL A 525 22.35 -10.16 -4.78
CA VAL A 525 22.98 -11.34 -4.16
C VAL A 525 21.87 -12.26 -3.67
N TYR A 526 21.65 -13.37 -4.38
CA TYR A 526 20.68 -14.38 -4.00
C TYR A 526 21.25 -15.27 -2.88
N PRO A 527 20.58 -15.36 -1.71
CA PRO A 527 21.03 -16.27 -0.67
C PRO A 527 21.02 -17.72 -1.17
N PRO A 528 22.06 -18.53 -0.88
CA PRO A 528 22.10 -19.91 -1.32
C PRO A 528 20.96 -20.70 -0.70
N ALA A 529 20.36 -21.57 -1.50
CA ALA A 529 19.34 -22.49 -1.02
C ALA A 529 19.95 -23.52 -0.05
N LYS A 530 19.22 -23.89 0.99
CA LYS A 530 19.63 -24.94 1.94
C LYS A 530 18.59 -26.04 1.99
N ILE A 531 19.07 -27.28 2.05
CA ILE A 531 18.25 -28.46 2.21
C ILE A 531 18.24 -28.81 3.70
N VAL A 532 17.07 -28.72 4.34
CA VAL A 532 16.92 -28.93 5.79
C VAL A 532 15.69 -29.79 6.09
N PRO A 533 15.73 -30.63 7.14
CA PRO A 533 14.53 -31.34 7.59
C PRO A 533 13.55 -30.37 8.25
N THR A 534 12.25 -30.73 8.28
CA THR A 534 11.18 -29.90 8.85
C THR A 534 11.42 -29.45 10.30
N ASN A 535 12.17 -30.25 11.07
CA ASN A 535 12.46 -30.00 12.48
C ASN A 535 13.73 -29.15 12.73
N ALA A 536 14.42 -28.71 11.68
CA ALA A 536 15.66 -27.93 11.79
C ALA A 536 15.66 -26.67 10.93
N ILE A 537 14.48 -26.08 10.70
CA ILE A 537 14.36 -24.86 9.91
C ILE A 537 14.86 -23.67 10.74
N LEU A 538 16.01 -23.13 10.34
CA LEU A 538 16.56 -21.92 10.92
C LEU A 538 15.78 -20.70 10.43
N MET A 539 15.23 -19.94 11.37
CA MET A 539 14.51 -18.70 11.13
C MET A 539 15.27 -17.53 11.73
N ASP A 540 15.15 -16.39 11.08
CA ASP A 540 15.60 -15.10 11.54
C ASP A 540 14.62 -14.04 11.00
N ARG A 541 14.97 -12.76 11.13
CA ARG A 541 14.10 -11.66 10.64
C ARG A 541 13.94 -11.65 9.13
N THR A 542 14.81 -12.29 8.36
CA THR A 542 14.74 -12.31 6.91
C THR A 542 13.76 -13.39 6.44
N PRO A 543 12.71 -13.04 5.66
CA PRO A 543 11.80 -14.02 5.07
C PRO A 543 12.50 -15.09 4.26
N ARG A 544 12.04 -16.33 4.41
CA ARG A 544 12.53 -17.51 3.68
C ARG A 544 11.37 -18.24 3.04
N PHE A 545 11.53 -18.59 1.77
CA PHE A 545 10.68 -19.58 1.11
C PHE A 545 11.03 -20.98 1.63
N ILE A 546 10.02 -21.81 1.84
CA ILE A 546 10.13 -23.25 2.12
C ILE A 546 9.37 -23.99 1.02
N GLU A 547 10.11 -24.73 0.21
CA GLU A 547 9.62 -25.45 -0.96
C GLU A 547 9.87 -26.96 -0.77
N PRO A 548 8.89 -27.84 -1.05
CA PRO A 548 9.12 -29.28 -1.05
C PRO A 548 10.23 -29.64 -2.03
N THR A 549 11.19 -30.47 -1.64
CA THR A 549 12.13 -31.05 -2.61
C THR A 549 11.37 -32.09 -3.43
N ILE A 550 11.28 -31.90 -4.75
CA ILE A 550 10.73 -32.92 -5.64
C ILE A 550 11.59 -34.17 -5.46
N ARG A 551 10.96 -35.28 -5.08
CA ARG A 551 11.60 -36.60 -5.08
C ARG A 551 11.63 -37.15 -6.49
#